data_AF-A0A511HM25-F1
#
_entry.id   AF-A0A511HM25-F1
#
_cell.length_a   1.000
_cell.length_b   1.000
_cell.length_c   1.000
_cell.angle_alpha   90.00
_cell.angle_beta   90.00
_cell.angle_gamma   90.00
#
_symmetry.space_group_name_H-M   'P 1'
#
loop_
_entity.id
_entity.type
_entity.pdbx_description
1 polymer ?
#
loop_
_entity_poly.entity_id
_entity_poly.type
_entity_poly.pdbx_seq_one_letter_code
_entity_poly.pdbx_strand_id
1 'polypeptide(L)'
;MSGGDSARGLRNETNRREDARQPEQNKAKGYSVKDGWDSRPAHAAKQSQPAVEAQAVAPEGGVAAATEPDVDWDFIAEQEGRAVQDGYVPDATGSKSGVTVGTGVDLGARDMNDLDRLGLSDALKTKLEPYLGKKGQDAADFLAENPLNLTAEEVKELDRAVKGEALDNVVNEYNTEVERLNAADGGSRPKFAELPREMQTVIASVGFQYGSLKTATPNFFAQVTEQRWDDAKANLEDFGDRYPSRRGREADLLGEGIATLS
;
A
#
# COMPACT_ATOMS: atom_id res chain seq x y z
N MET A 1 75.85 -24.39 40.32
CA MET A 1 75.65 -25.38 39.24
C MET A 1 74.56 -24.84 38.32
N SER A 2 74.89 -24.68 37.03
CA SER A 2 74.07 -24.30 35.84
C SER A 2 73.03 -23.18 35.98
N GLY A 3 73.10 -22.03 35.28
CA GLY A 3 73.19 -21.87 33.81
C GLY A 3 71.77 -21.98 33.22
N GLY A 4 71.19 -21.08 32.42
CA GLY A 4 71.58 -19.82 31.78
C GLY A 4 70.36 -19.29 30.98
N ASP A 5 70.48 -18.05 30.51
CA ASP A 5 69.89 -17.42 29.30
C ASP A 5 68.38 -17.42 28.95
N SER A 6 67.87 -16.18 28.86
CA SER A 6 67.19 -15.52 27.72
C SER A 6 66.02 -16.14 26.92
N ALA A 7 64.93 -15.35 26.89
CA ALA A 7 64.22 -14.83 25.69
C ALA A 7 62.74 -15.25 25.43
N ARG A 8 61.92 -14.19 25.35
CA ARG A 8 60.77 -13.90 24.46
C ARG A 8 59.58 -14.88 24.38
N GLY A 9 58.41 -14.36 24.77
CA GLY A 9 57.09 -14.73 24.25
C GLY A 9 56.03 -13.71 24.65
N LEU A 10 55.57 -12.88 23.72
CA LEU A 10 54.46 -11.93 23.85
C LEU A 10 53.09 -12.64 23.79
N ARG A 11 52.04 -11.92 24.24
CA ARG A 11 50.57 -12.19 24.23
C ARG A 11 50.10 -12.79 25.56
N ASN A 12 49.03 -12.34 26.21
CA ASN A 12 47.81 -11.65 25.79
C ASN A 12 47.19 -10.90 27.00
N GLU A 13 46.23 -10.02 26.71
CA GLU A 13 45.13 -9.53 27.57
C GLU A 13 45.07 -8.01 27.71
N THR A 14 44.46 -7.43 26.69
CA THR A 14 43.97 -6.07 26.60
C THR A 14 42.74 -5.86 27.48
N ASN A 15 42.86 -4.89 28.38
CA ASN A 15 41.95 -3.77 28.61
C ASN A 15 40.44 -4.04 28.64
N ARG A 16 39.95 -4.13 29.87
CA ARG A 16 38.67 -3.60 30.34
C ARG A 16 38.65 -2.08 30.09
N ARG A 17 37.79 -1.60 29.19
CA ARG A 17 37.32 -0.21 29.14
C ARG A 17 35.81 -0.21 29.01
N GLU A 18 35.19 0.40 30.02
CA GLU A 18 33.87 0.99 29.95
C GLU A 18 33.82 1.95 28.76
N ASP A 19 32.81 1.81 27.91
CA ASP A 19 32.29 2.97 27.21
C ASP A 19 30.80 2.78 26.97
N ALA A 20 30.06 3.77 27.44
CA ALA A 20 28.62 3.87 27.33
C ALA A 20 28.24 4.05 25.87
N ARG A 21 27.49 3.10 25.30
CA ARG A 21 26.82 3.30 24.01
C ARG A 21 25.37 3.69 24.23
N GLN A 22 25.09 4.92 23.80
CA GLN A 22 23.79 5.57 23.71
C GLN A 22 22.81 4.73 22.88
N PRO A 23 21.50 4.77 23.16
CA PRO A 23 20.51 4.17 22.28
C PRO A 23 20.47 4.93 20.95
N GLU A 24 20.72 4.22 19.85
CA GLU A 24 20.52 4.73 18.50
C GLU A 24 19.08 5.19 18.33
N GLN A 25 18.91 6.49 18.09
CA GLN A 25 17.67 7.08 17.63
C GLN A 25 17.43 6.60 16.19
N ASN A 26 16.72 5.48 16.02
CA ASN A 26 16.07 5.16 14.77
C ASN A 26 14.96 6.20 14.53
N LYS A 27 15.34 7.33 13.93
CA LYS A 27 14.41 8.29 13.34
C LYS A 27 13.76 7.64 12.12
N ALA A 28 12.72 6.84 12.35
CA ALA A 28 11.70 6.63 11.34
C ALA A 28 11.16 8.03 10.99
N LYS A 29 11.44 8.50 9.77
CA LYS A 29 10.85 9.74 9.25
C LYS A 29 9.34 9.53 9.22
N GLY A 30 8.66 10.04 10.24
CA GLY A 30 7.22 10.05 10.31
C GLY A 30 6.66 10.83 9.13
N TYR A 31 5.79 10.20 8.36
CA TYR A 31 4.89 10.88 7.44
C TYR A 31 4.08 11.93 8.24
N SER A 32 4.14 13.18 7.84
CA SER A 32 3.20 14.20 8.32
C SER A 32 1.98 14.13 7.40
N VAL A 33 0.78 14.34 7.95
CA VAL A 33 -0.53 14.39 7.23
C VAL A 33 -0.61 15.57 6.23
N LYS A 34 0.54 16.12 5.82
CA LYS A 34 0.66 17.32 4.98
C LYS A 34 1.12 17.05 3.55
N ASP A 35 1.65 15.87 3.27
CA ASP A 35 2.23 15.57 1.96
C ASP A 35 1.44 14.41 1.34
N GLY A 36 0.58 14.73 0.39
CA GLY A 36 -0.13 13.75 -0.42
C GLY A 36 0.82 12.80 -1.16
N TRP A 37 0.25 11.70 -1.62
CA TRP A 37 0.87 10.44 -2.06
C TRP A 37 1.93 10.50 -3.20
N ASP A 38 2.22 11.68 -3.75
CA ASP A 38 2.77 11.82 -5.11
C ASP A 38 4.29 12.07 -5.17
N SER A 39 5.07 11.34 -4.38
CA SER A 39 6.54 11.49 -4.36
C SER A 39 7.29 10.25 -4.86
N ARG A 40 7.08 9.81 -6.11
CA ARG A 40 7.93 8.79 -6.77
C ARG A 40 8.17 9.07 -8.26
N PRO A 41 9.39 8.80 -8.79
CA PRO A 41 9.74 8.99 -10.20
C PRO A 41 9.32 7.78 -11.08
N ALA A 42 8.92 8.08 -12.32
CA ALA A 42 8.43 7.11 -13.29
C ALA A 42 9.53 6.16 -13.84
N HIS A 43 9.19 4.88 -14.00
CA HIS A 43 10.00 3.89 -14.71
C HIS A 43 9.29 3.38 -15.97
N ALA A 44 10.08 3.22 -17.05
CA ALA A 44 9.63 2.98 -18.41
C ALA A 44 9.11 1.54 -18.65
N ALA A 45 7.99 1.45 -19.37
CA ALA A 45 7.33 0.21 -19.77
C ALA A 45 8.11 -0.54 -20.88
N LYS A 46 8.11 -1.88 -20.81
CA LYS A 46 8.52 -2.76 -21.92
C LYS A 46 7.34 -3.61 -22.38
N GLN A 47 7.20 -3.66 -23.70
CA GLN A 47 6.12 -4.28 -24.47
C GLN A 47 6.17 -5.82 -24.41
N SER A 48 5.00 -6.46 -24.44
CA SER A 48 4.81 -7.92 -24.54
C SER A 48 4.01 -8.27 -25.80
N GLN A 49 4.32 -9.41 -26.42
CA GLN A 49 3.63 -10.01 -27.58
C GLN A 49 2.99 -11.37 -27.19
N PRO A 50 2.05 -11.91 -27.99
CA PRO A 50 0.83 -12.55 -27.48
C PRO A 50 0.88 -14.09 -27.33
N ALA A 51 -0.12 -14.58 -26.56
CA ALA A 51 -0.36 -15.97 -26.18
C ALA A 51 -1.03 -16.81 -27.28
N VAL A 52 -0.82 -18.14 -27.21
CA VAL A 52 -1.43 -19.15 -28.08
C VAL A 52 -2.46 -19.96 -27.29
N GLU A 53 -3.63 -20.15 -27.88
CA GLU A 53 -4.83 -20.79 -27.33
C GLU A 53 -4.64 -22.28 -26.98
N ALA A 54 -5.26 -22.71 -25.88
CA ALA A 54 -5.53 -24.11 -25.59
C ALA A 54 -7.01 -24.30 -25.18
N GLN A 55 -7.65 -25.28 -25.81
CA GLN A 55 -9.07 -25.61 -25.75
C GLN A 55 -9.52 -26.21 -24.42
N ALA A 56 -10.74 -25.86 -24.05
CA ALA A 56 -11.43 -26.21 -22.81
C ALA A 56 -12.06 -27.61 -22.83
N VAL A 57 -12.13 -28.22 -21.64
CA VAL A 57 -13.11 -29.24 -21.26
C VAL A 57 -13.55 -28.96 -19.83
N ALA A 58 -14.85 -28.74 -19.63
CA ALA A 58 -15.48 -28.43 -18.35
C ALA A 58 -15.73 -29.69 -17.49
N PRO A 59 -15.85 -29.51 -16.16
CA PRO A 59 -17.08 -29.98 -15.52
C PRO A 59 -17.70 -28.94 -14.57
N GLU A 60 -19.02 -29.08 -14.42
CA GLU A 60 -19.92 -28.19 -13.72
C GLU A 60 -19.78 -28.23 -12.19
N GLY A 61 -20.06 -27.10 -11.53
CA GLY A 61 -20.36 -27.03 -10.09
C GLY A 61 -19.53 -26.07 -9.23
N GLY A 62 -18.67 -25.23 -9.82
CA GLY A 62 -17.88 -24.24 -9.08
C GLY A 62 -18.49 -22.85 -9.14
N VAL A 63 -18.59 -22.17 -8.00
CA VAL A 63 -18.69 -20.69 -7.96
C VAL A 63 -17.53 -20.19 -8.83
N ALA A 64 -17.82 -19.44 -9.90
CA ALA A 64 -16.79 -18.98 -10.82
C ALA A 64 -15.69 -18.29 -10.00
N ALA A 65 -14.44 -18.80 -10.09
CA ALA A 65 -13.31 -18.21 -9.39
C ALA A 65 -13.26 -16.72 -9.74
N ALA A 66 -13.33 -15.86 -8.72
CA ALA A 66 -13.27 -14.43 -8.93
C ALA A 66 -11.92 -14.11 -9.60
N THR A 67 -11.99 -13.57 -10.82
CA THR A 67 -10.79 -13.26 -11.61
C THR A 67 -10.24 -11.87 -11.29
N GLU A 68 -11.01 -11.04 -10.60
CA GLU A 68 -10.69 -9.65 -10.30
C GLU A 68 -10.75 -9.39 -8.78
N PRO A 69 -9.83 -8.56 -8.25
CA PRO A 69 -9.89 -8.12 -6.86
C PRO A 69 -11.22 -7.45 -6.51
N ASP A 70 -11.78 -7.81 -5.34
CA ASP A 70 -12.91 -7.14 -4.72
C ASP A 70 -12.44 -6.49 -3.40
N VAL A 71 -11.99 -5.25 -3.50
CA VAL A 71 -11.53 -4.44 -2.36
C VAL A 71 -12.63 -3.46 -1.96
N ASP A 72 -12.86 -3.35 -0.66
CA ASP A 72 -13.76 -2.35 -0.10
C ASP A 72 -13.11 -0.96 -0.09
N TRP A 73 -13.36 -0.20 -1.16
CA TRP A 73 -12.83 1.15 -1.32
C TRP A 73 -13.41 2.16 -0.32
N ASP A 74 -14.60 1.91 0.22
CA ASP A 74 -15.19 2.77 1.24
C ASP A 74 -14.41 2.62 2.56
N PHE A 75 -14.07 1.38 2.94
CA PHE A 75 -13.17 1.12 4.08
C PHE A 75 -11.79 1.77 3.87
N ILE A 76 -11.20 1.63 2.67
CA ILE A 76 -9.90 2.25 2.36
C ILE A 76 -9.98 3.77 2.53
N ALA A 77 -11.01 4.41 1.98
CA ALA A 77 -11.20 5.85 2.08
C ALA A 77 -11.32 6.33 3.54
N GLU A 78 -12.00 5.57 4.40
CA GLU A 78 -12.06 5.85 5.84
C GLU A 78 -10.69 5.81 6.52
N GLN A 79 -9.84 4.86 6.14
CA GLN A 79 -8.50 4.73 6.73
C GLN A 79 -7.56 5.88 6.36
N GLU A 80 -7.79 6.50 5.20
CA GLU A 80 -6.95 7.57 4.66
C GLU A 80 -7.42 8.98 5.03
N GLY A 81 -8.53 9.11 5.77
CA GLY A 81 -8.99 10.40 6.30
C GLY A 81 -10.27 10.94 5.70
N ARG A 82 -11.01 10.11 4.94
CA ARG A 82 -12.29 10.31 4.23
C ARG A 82 -12.16 10.71 2.78
N ALA A 83 -12.99 10.09 1.94
CA ALA A 83 -13.27 10.48 0.56
C ALA A 83 -14.02 11.83 0.54
N VAL A 84 -13.36 12.88 0.06
CA VAL A 84 -13.95 14.23 -0.02
C VAL A 84 -14.52 14.46 -1.42
N GLN A 85 -15.84 14.58 -1.52
CA GLN A 85 -16.54 14.90 -2.76
C GLN A 85 -16.30 16.34 -3.21
N ASP A 86 -16.22 17.25 -2.24
CA ASP A 86 -15.93 18.66 -2.48
C ASP A 86 -14.42 18.89 -2.61
N GLY A 87 -14.02 19.60 -3.66
CA GLY A 87 -12.65 20.07 -3.78
C GLY A 87 -12.27 20.95 -2.61
N TYR A 88 -11.06 20.77 -2.09
CA TYR A 88 -10.47 21.62 -1.06
C TYR A 88 -8.97 21.82 -1.31
N VAL A 89 -8.37 22.81 -0.65
CA VAL A 89 -6.91 23.00 -0.70
C VAL A 89 -6.34 22.81 0.71
N PRO A 90 -5.57 21.74 0.99
CA PRO A 90 -5.17 21.37 2.35
C PRO A 90 -4.36 22.43 3.11
N ASP A 91 -3.45 23.14 2.42
CA ASP A 91 -2.62 24.21 3.00
C ASP A 91 -2.22 25.20 1.90
N ALA A 92 -3.14 26.09 1.51
CA ALA A 92 -2.97 27.03 0.39
C ALA A 92 -1.79 28.01 0.58
N THR A 93 -1.44 28.33 1.83
CA THR A 93 -0.40 29.32 2.16
C THR A 93 0.95 28.71 2.50
N GLY A 94 0.98 27.46 2.97
CA GLY A 94 2.16 26.79 3.50
C GLY A 94 2.66 25.61 2.66
N SER A 95 1.91 25.20 1.63
CA SER A 95 2.27 24.06 0.78
C SER A 95 2.21 24.38 -0.72
N LYS A 96 2.72 23.45 -1.53
CA LYS A 96 2.58 23.46 -2.99
C LYS A 96 1.43 22.56 -3.47
N SER A 97 0.50 22.20 -2.58
CA SER A 97 -0.64 21.36 -2.94
C SER A 97 -1.66 22.12 -3.78
N GLY A 98 -2.34 21.42 -4.68
CA GLY A 98 -3.45 21.95 -5.46
C GLY A 98 -4.81 21.63 -4.84
N VAL A 99 -5.85 21.74 -5.67
CA VAL A 99 -7.17 21.23 -5.32
C VAL A 99 -7.11 19.73 -5.13
N THR A 100 -7.59 19.27 -3.99
CA THR A 100 -7.59 17.88 -3.55
C THR A 100 -9.03 17.39 -3.45
N VAL A 101 -9.27 16.17 -3.93
CA VAL A 101 -10.57 15.47 -3.91
C VAL A 101 -10.38 13.98 -3.59
N GLY A 102 -11.49 13.28 -3.36
CA GLY A 102 -11.51 11.86 -3.07
C GLY A 102 -10.66 11.52 -1.86
N THR A 103 -9.85 10.48 -1.97
CA THR A 103 -8.97 10.01 -0.89
C THR A 103 -7.61 10.69 -0.95
N GLY A 104 -7.60 12.03 -0.98
CA GLY A 104 -6.39 12.84 -0.99
C GLY A 104 -5.70 12.95 -2.36
N VAL A 105 -6.46 12.89 -3.45
CA VAL A 105 -5.94 13.04 -4.81
C VAL A 105 -5.68 14.52 -5.09
N ASP A 106 -4.41 14.91 -5.07
CA ASP A 106 -3.96 16.28 -5.40
C ASP A 106 -3.93 16.49 -6.92
N LEU A 107 -4.87 17.28 -7.44
CA LEU A 107 -4.95 17.62 -8.87
C LEU A 107 -3.83 18.60 -9.29
N GLY A 108 -3.28 19.36 -8.36
CA GLY A 108 -2.14 20.23 -8.63
C GLY A 108 -0.85 19.48 -8.95
N ALA A 109 -0.75 18.22 -8.51
CA ALA A 109 0.38 17.35 -8.81
C ALA A 109 0.26 16.62 -10.16
N ARG A 110 -0.91 16.72 -10.83
CA ARG A 110 -1.25 15.94 -12.02
C ARG A 110 -1.37 16.79 -13.28
N ASP A 111 -1.25 16.13 -14.42
CA ASP A 111 -1.57 16.70 -15.73
C ASP A 111 -2.57 15.84 -16.51
N MET A 112 -2.90 16.26 -17.74
CA MET A 112 -3.87 15.56 -18.58
C MET A 112 -3.37 14.18 -19.03
N ASN A 113 -2.05 14.00 -19.20
CA ASN A 113 -1.48 12.69 -19.55
C ASN A 113 -1.65 11.70 -18.39
N ASP A 114 -1.58 12.18 -17.15
CA ASP A 114 -1.87 11.37 -15.97
C ASP A 114 -3.33 10.92 -15.98
N LEU A 115 -4.28 11.83 -16.20
CA LEU A 115 -5.70 11.47 -16.25
C LEU A 115 -6.03 10.49 -17.38
N ASP A 116 -5.41 10.64 -18.55
CA ASP A 116 -5.59 9.71 -19.67
C ASP A 116 -5.03 8.32 -19.35
N ARG A 117 -3.89 8.24 -18.65
CA ARG A 117 -3.30 6.98 -18.19
C ARG A 117 -4.16 6.28 -17.13
N LEU A 118 -4.90 7.05 -16.33
CA LEU A 118 -5.82 6.53 -15.31
C LEU A 118 -7.09 5.90 -15.91
N GLY A 119 -7.38 6.10 -17.20
CA GLY A 119 -8.54 5.50 -17.85
C GLY A 119 -9.89 6.00 -17.32
N LEU A 120 -9.91 7.23 -16.79
CA LEU A 120 -11.13 7.87 -16.28
C LEU A 120 -12.12 8.18 -17.41
N SER A 121 -13.40 8.20 -17.06
CA SER A 121 -14.49 8.62 -17.92
C SER A 121 -14.28 10.05 -18.42
N ASP A 122 -14.70 10.32 -19.66
CA ASP A 122 -14.55 11.66 -20.25
C ASP A 122 -15.27 12.73 -19.42
N ALA A 123 -16.42 12.37 -18.82
CA ALA A 123 -17.17 13.25 -17.93
C ALA A 123 -16.35 13.66 -16.70
N LEU A 124 -15.69 12.71 -16.04
CA LEU A 124 -14.85 12.98 -14.89
C LEU A 124 -13.59 13.78 -15.29
N LYS A 125 -12.94 13.41 -16.39
CA LYS A 125 -11.77 14.16 -16.92
C LYS A 125 -12.11 15.62 -17.19
N THR A 126 -13.25 15.89 -17.84
CA THR A 126 -13.72 17.26 -18.08
C THR A 126 -13.94 18.05 -16.78
N LYS A 127 -14.41 17.42 -15.71
CA LYS A 127 -14.54 18.08 -14.39
C LYS A 127 -13.19 18.37 -13.75
N LEU A 128 -12.21 17.49 -13.89
CA LEU A 128 -10.92 17.61 -13.21
C LEU A 128 -9.92 18.52 -13.96
N GLU A 129 -9.98 18.55 -15.29
CA GLU A 129 -9.07 19.27 -16.17
C GLU A 129 -8.78 20.72 -15.74
N PRO A 130 -9.79 21.55 -15.36
CA PRO A 130 -9.54 22.95 -15.01
C PRO A 130 -8.67 23.14 -13.77
N TYR A 131 -8.52 22.12 -12.92
CA TYR A 131 -7.79 22.20 -11.65
C TYR A 131 -6.35 21.68 -11.75
N LEU A 132 -6.01 21.01 -12.85
CA LEU A 132 -4.71 20.37 -13.03
C LEU A 132 -3.56 21.38 -12.99
N GLY A 133 -2.49 21.01 -12.28
CA GLY A 133 -1.28 21.84 -12.16
C GLY A 133 -1.41 23.12 -11.32
N LYS A 134 -2.62 23.53 -10.90
CA LYS A 134 -2.82 24.70 -10.02
C LYS A 134 -2.37 24.36 -8.59
N LYS A 135 -1.64 25.27 -7.94
CA LYS A 135 -1.03 25.02 -6.62
C LYS A 135 -1.19 26.21 -5.68
N GLY A 136 -1.17 25.95 -4.38
CA GLY A 136 -1.17 26.97 -3.33
C GLY A 136 -2.36 27.92 -3.45
N GLN A 137 -2.09 29.22 -3.34
CA GLN A 137 -3.14 30.25 -3.41
C GLN A 137 -3.87 30.27 -4.76
N ASP A 138 -3.17 30.03 -5.88
CA ASP A 138 -3.81 30.00 -7.21
C ASP A 138 -4.87 28.90 -7.32
N ALA A 139 -4.64 27.76 -6.66
CA ALA A 139 -5.61 26.67 -6.58
C ALA A 139 -6.81 27.06 -5.71
N ALA A 140 -6.56 27.73 -4.58
CA ALA A 140 -7.60 28.15 -3.64
C ALA A 140 -8.50 29.23 -4.25
N ASP A 141 -7.90 30.23 -4.91
CA ASP A 141 -8.63 31.32 -5.57
C ASP A 141 -9.48 30.77 -6.72
N PHE A 142 -8.91 29.89 -7.56
CA PHE A 142 -9.66 29.27 -8.65
C PHE A 142 -10.83 28.42 -8.14
N LEU A 143 -10.63 27.63 -7.08
CA LEU A 143 -11.65 26.79 -6.48
C LEU A 143 -12.80 27.61 -5.85
N ALA A 144 -12.48 28.77 -5.28
CA ALA A 144 -13.50 29.68 -4.73
C ALA A 144 -14.42 30.23 -5.82
N GLU A 145 -13.89 30.50 -7.01
CA GLU A 145 -14.65 30.96 -8.18
C GLU A 145 -15.32 29.81 -8.95
N ASN A 146 -14.72 28.61 -8.90
CA ASN A 146 -15.14 27.42 -9.62
C ASN A 146 -15.16 26.23 -8.65
N PRO A 147 -16.25 26.03 -7.89
CA PRO A 147 -16.33 24.92 -6.96
C PRO A 147 -16.30 23.56 -7.69
N LEU A 148 -15.45 22.65 -7.21
CA LEU A 148 -15.45 21.26 -7.66
C LEU A 148 -16.31 20.42 -6.71
N ASN A 149 -17.33 19.77 -7.24
CA ASN A 149 -18.10 18.77 -6.52
C ASN A 149 -18.20 17.50 -7.38
N LEU A 150 -17.75 16.38 -6.81
CA LEU A 150 -17.83 15.05 -7.39
C LEU A 150 -18.94 14.25 -6.73
N THR A 151 -19.59 13.40 -7.51
CA THR A 151 -20.48 12.36 -6.98
C THR A 151 -19.70 11.29 -6.23
N ALA A 152 -20.38 10.48 -5.40
CA ALA A 152 -19.74 9.36 -4.73
C ALA A 152 -19.13 8.37 -5.74
N GLU A 153 -19.81 8.14 -6.85
CA GLU A 153 -19.39 7.27 -7.93
C GLU A 153 -18.14 7.80 -8.64
N GLU A 154 -18.07 9.11 -8.89
CA GLU A 154 -16.88 9.76 -9.47
C GLU A 154 -15.68 9.72 -8.54
N VAL A 155 -15.89 9.90 -7.23
CA VAL A 155 -14.82 9.72 -6.24
C VAL A 155 -14.32 8.29 -6.23
N LYS A 156 -15.22 7.30 -6.24
CA LYS A 156 -14.86 5.88 -6.32
C LYS A 156 -14.08 5.55 -7.59
N GLU A 157 -14.51 6.09 -8.72
CA GLU A 157 -13.82 5.94 -10.00
C GLU A 157 -12.40 6.51 -9.94
N LEU A 158 -12.26 7.76 -9.45
CA LEU A 158 -10.97 8.42 -9.30
C LEU A 158 -10.03 7.68 -8.36
N ASP A 159 -10.52 7.32 -7.17
CA ASP A 159 -9.71 6.66 -6.14
C ASP A 159 -9.26 5.27 -6.60
N ARG A 160 -10.16 4.50 -7.23
CA ARG A 160 -9.81 3.20 -7.82
C ARG A 160 -8.75 3.35 -8.89
N ALA A 161 -8.89 4.32 -9.80
CA ALA A 161 -7.92 4.53 -10.86
C ALA A 161 -6.55 4.94 -10.30
N VAL A 162 -6.52 5.89 -9.36
CA VAL A 162 -5.28 6.39 -8.75
C VAL A 162 -4.58 5.30 -7.92
N LYS A 163 -5.34 4.42 -7.27
CA LYS A 163 -4.80 3.31 -6.47
C LYS A 163 -4.63 2.02 -7.27
N GLY A 164 -5.02 2.00 -8.55
CA GLY A 164 -4.97 0.81 -9.41
C GLY A 164 -3.58 0.18 -9.45
N GLU A 165 -2.55 0.97 -9.75
CA GLU A 165 -1.16 0.47 -9.78
C GLU A 165 -0.69 -0.03 -8.41
N ALA A 166 -1.10 0.65 -7.33
CA ALA A 166 -0.76 0.21 -5.97
C ALA A 166 -1.44 -1.13 -5.64
N LEU A 167 -2.70 -1.30 -6.05
CA LEU A 167 -3.44 -2.55 -5.86
C LEU A 167 -2.82 -3.67 -6.71
N ASP A 168 -2.52 -3.41 -7.98
CA ASP A 168 -1.86 -4.36 -8.87
C ASP A 168 -0.53 -4.84 -8.27
N ASN A 169 0.25 -3.94 -7.68
CA ASN A 169 1.49 -4.30 -6.99
C ASN A 169 1.24 -5.22 -5.78
N VAL A 170 0.24 -4.92 -4.95
CA VAL A 170 -0.14 -5.77 -3.82
C VAL A 170 -0.60 -7.16 -4.28
N VAL A 171 -1.47 -7.21 -5.29
CA VAL A 171 -1.99 -8.43 -5.91
C VAL A 171 -0.84 -9.28 -6.48
N ASN A 172 0.05 -8.66 -7.24
CA ASN A 172 1.21 -9.32 -7.84
C ASN A 172 2.17 -9.87 -6.77
N GLU A 173 2.46 -9.08 -5.73
CA GLU A 173 3.33 -9.49 -4.63
C GLU A 173 2.74 -10.69 -3.87
N TYR A 174 1.45 -10.62 -3.50
CA TYR A 174 0.74 -11.71 -2.85
C TYR A 174 0.70 -12.97 -3.71
N ASN A 175 0.24 -12.87 -4.96
CA ASN A 175 0.11 -14.02 -5.86
C ASN A 175 1.45 -14.68 -6.14
N THR A 176 2.51 -13.90 -6.35
CA THR A 176 3.86 -14.44 -6.56
C THR A 176 4.34 -15.26 -5.36
N GLU A 177 4.11 -14.77 -4.14
CA GLU A 177 4.52 -15.48 -2.93
C GLU A 177 3.68 -16.74 -2.70
N VAL A 178 2.36 -16.67 -2.92
CA VAL A 178 1.46 -17.83 -2.85
C VAL A 178 1.86 -18.91 -3.86
N GLU A 179 2.12 -18.54 -5.11
CA GLU A 179 2.58 -19.47 -6.14
C GLU A 179 3.91 -20.12 -5.75
N ARG A 180 4.85 -19.34 -5.20
CA ARG A 180 6.13 -19.84 -4.69
C ARG A 180 5.94 -20.84 -3.55
N LEU A 181 5.06 -20.55 -2.60
CA LEU A 181 4.76 -21.42 -1.45
C LEU A 181 4.10 -22.73 -1.91
N ASN A 182 3.07 -22.64 -2.74
CA ASN A 182 2.38 -23.81 -3.30
C ASN A 182 3.33 -24.71 -4.10
N ALA A 183 4.25 -24.14 -4.88
CA ALA A 183 5.27 -24.91 -5.59
C ALA A 183 6.28 -25.59 -4.64
N ALA A 184 6.55 -25.00 -3.48
CA ALA A 184 7.52 -25.51 -2.52
C ALA A 184 6.99 -26.67 -1.67
N ASP A 185 5.71 -26.65 -1.30
CA ASP A 185 5.10 -27.63 -0.39
C ASP A 185 3.93 -28.42 -0.98
N GLY A 186 3.60 -28.22 -2.24
CA GLY A 186 2.46 -28.87 -2.90
C GLY A 186 1.10 -28.36 -2.41
N GLY A 187 1.05 -27.21 -1.75
CA GLY A 187 -0.19 -26.58 -1.28
C GLY A 187 -1.08 -26.03 -2.39
N SER A 188 -2.28 -25.63 -2.00
CA SER A 188 -3.32 -25.05 -2.86
C SER A 188 -3.90 -23.79 -2.23
N ARG A 189 -3.02 -22.87 -1.81
CA ARG A 189 -3.42 -21.57 -1.25
C ARG A 189 -4.07 -20.70 -2.33
N PRO A 190 -5.17 -19.99 -2.03
CA PRO A 190 -5.89 -19.18 -2.99
C PRO A 190 -5.08 -17.94 -3.41
N LYS A 191 -5.27 -17.52 -4.65
CA LYS A 191 -4.83 -16.21 -5.16
C LYS A 191 -5.60 -15.09 -4.48
N PHE A 192 -5.08 -13.87 -4.59
CA PHE A 192 -5.62 -12.69 -3.93
C PHE A 192 -7.12 -12.51 -4.20
N ALA A 193 -7.54 -12.54 -5.46
CA ALA A 193 -8.93 -12.34 -5.86
C ALA A 193 -9.89 -13.45 -5.36
N GLU A 194 -9.35 -14.60 -4.97
CA GLU A 194 -10.11 -15.74 -4.46
C GLU A 194 -10.31 -15.68 -2.93
N LEU A 195 -9.68 -14.73 -2.25
CA LEU A 195 -9.91 -14.49 -0.82
C LEU A 195 -11.27 -13.81 -0.58
N PRO A 196 -11.86 -13.92 0.62
CA PRO A 196 -12.98 -13.06 1.02
C PRO A 196 -12.64 -11.56 0.86
N ARG A 197 -13.64 -10.75 0.47
CA ARG A 197 -13.51 -9.30 0.23
C ARG A 197 -12.83 -8.58 1.39
N GLU A 198 -13.15 -8.97 2.62
CA GLU A 198 -12.61 -8.41 3.85
C GLU A 198 -11.09 -8.64 3.95
N MET A 199 -10.62 -9.85 3.62
CA MET A 199 -9.20 -10.18 3.62
C MET A 199 -8.44 -9.43 2.53
N GLN A 200 -9.01 -9.36 1.32
CA GLN A 200 -8.44 -8.57 0.23
C GLN A 200 -8.27 -7.11 0.65
N THR A 201 -9.30 -6.55 1.27
CA THR A 201 -9.33 -5.15 1.74
C THR A 201 -8.26 -4.89 2.79
N VAL A 202 -8.10 -5.77 3.77
CA VAL A 202 -7.08 -5.61 4.82
C VAL A 202 -5.67 -5.67 4.24
N ILE A 203 -5.39 -6.65 3.37
CA ILE A 203 -4.08 -6.77 2.72
C ILE A 203 -3.78 -5.53 1.86
N ALA A 204 -4.77 -5.06 1.08
CA ALA A 204 -4.65 -3.83 0.30
C ALA A 204 -4.41 -2.60 1.17
N SER A 205 -5.11 -2.46 2.30
CA SER A 205 -4.96 -1.32 3.21
C SER A 205 -3.55 -1.23 3.80
N VAL A 206 -3.01 -2.36 4.31
CA VAL A 206 -1.62 -2.39 4.79
C VAL A 206 -0.64 -2.10 3.64
N GLY A 207 -0.89 -2.66 2.46
CA GLY A 207 -0.06 -2.46 1.28
C GLY A 207 -0.03 -1.01 0.80
N PHE A 208 -1.16 -0.31 0.83
CA PHE A 208 -1.20 1.12 0.52
C PHE A 208 -0.40 1.93 1.54
N GLN A 209 -0.49 1.59 2.83
CA GLN A 209 0.23 2.34 3.86
C GLN A 209 1.75 2.15 3.79
N TYR A 210 2.24 0.97 3.40
CA TYR A 210 3.65 0.58 3.53
C TYR A 210 4.36 0.31 2.20
N GLY A 211 3.64 0.20 1.08
CA GLY A 211 4.17 -0.24 -0.20
C GLY A 211 4.36 -1.76 -0.23
N SER A 212 5.58 -2.22 -0.56
CA SER A 212 5.89 -3.66 -0.63
C SER A 212 5.73 -4.31 0.74
N LEU A 213 4.74 -5.18 0.86
CA LEU A 213 4.40 -5.89 2.09
C LEU A 213 5.52 -6.85 2.51
N LYS A 214 6.18 -7.48 1.53
CA LYS A 214 7.29 -8.42 1.78
C LYS A 214 8.47 -7.76 2.48
N THR A 215 8.72 -6.48 2.19
CA THR A 215 9.88 -5.76 2.73
C THR A 215 9.52 -4.90 3.93
N ALA A 216 8.39 -4.20 3.89
CA ALA A 216 8.00 -3.26 4.93
C ALA A 216 7.28 -3.94 6.11
N THR A 217 6.54 -5.02 5.84
CA THR A 217 5.71 -5.71 6.84
C THR A 217 5.88 -7.24 6.74
N PRO A 218 7.11 -7.78 6.82
CA PRO A 218 7.42 -9.16 6.46
C PRO A 218 6.65 -10.20 7.29
N ASN A 219 6.43 -9.95 8.58
CA ASN A 219 5.68 -10.87 9.45
C ASN A 219 4.22 -10.98 9.01
N PHE A 220 3.56 -9.82 8.80
CA PHE A 220 2.18 -9.79 8.34
C PHE A 220 2.05 -10.44 6.96
N PHE A 221 2.96 -10.11 6.05
CA PHE A 221 2.96 -10.67 4.70
C PHE A 221 3.12 -12.20 4.69
N ALA A 222 4.05 -12.73 5.51
CA ALA A 222 4.20 -14.18 5.65
C ALA A 222 2.93 -14.83 6.21
N GLN A 223 2.30 -14.22 7.22
CA GLN A 223 1.09 -14.77 7.83
C GLN A 223 -0.08 -14.85 6.83
N VAL A 224 -0.35 -13.77 6.08
CA VAL A 224 -1.46 -13.77 5.11
C VAL A 224 -1.19 -14.67 3.91
N THR A 225 0.05 -14.75 3.42
CA THR A 225 0.41 -15.62 2.28
C THR A 225 0.51 -17.09 2.67
N GLU A 226 0.77 -17.41 3.94
CA GLU A 226 0.74 -18.77 4.49
C GLU A 226 -0.63 -19.17 5.05
N GLN A 227 -1.64 -18.28 4.97
CA GLN A 227 -2.99 -18.46 5.52
C GLN A 227 -3.04 -18.67 7.04
N ARG A 228 -2.09 -18.09 7.77
CA ARG A 228 -2.10 -18.03 9.24
C ARG A 228 -2.96 -16.85 9.70
N TRP A 229 -4.25 -16.93 9.44
CA TRP A 229 -5.16 -15.79 9.58
C TRP A 229 -5.32 -15.29 11.02
N ASP A 230 -5.38 -16.20 11.99
CA ASP A 230 -5.40 -15.83 13.41
C ASP A 230 -4.10 -15.12 13.83
N ASP A 231 -2.95 -15.60 13.34
CA ASP A 231 -1.65 -14.94 13.59
C ASP A 231 -1.59 -13.56 12.92
N ALA A 232 -2.14 -13.41 11.71
CA ALA A 232 -2.22 -12.13 11.00
C ALA A 232 -3.10 -11.14 11.77
N LYS A 233 -4.26 -11.60 12.28
CA LYS A 233 -5.16 -10.78 13.11
C LYS A 233 -4.50 -10.35 14.41
N ALA A 234 -3.86 -11.28 15.14
CA ALA A 234 -3.13 -10.95 16.36
C ALA A 234 -1.97 -9.98 16.08
N ASN A 235 -1.28 -10.12 14.95
CA ASN A 235 -0.24 -9.18 14.53
C ASN A 235 -0.82 -7.79 14.22
N LEU A 236 -1.99 -7.68 13.60
CA LEU A 236 -2.65 -6.39 13.43
C LEU A 236 -3.00 -5.74 14.77
N GLU A 237 -3.46 -6.52 15.75
CA GLU A 237 -3.78 -6.01 17.10
C GLU A 237 -2.54 -5.50 17.87
N ASP A 238 -1.35 -6.03 17.57
CA ASP A 238 -0.07 -5.63 18.19
C ASP A 238 1.01 -5.29 17.15
N PHE A 239 0.65 -4.49 16.14
CA PHE A 239 1.50 -4.27 14.95
C PHE A 239 2.77 -3.45 15.25
N GLY A 240 2.79 -2.71 16.36
CA GLY A 240 3.93 -1.89 16.80
C GLY A 240 4.17 -0.61 16.00
N ASP A 241 3.22 -0.19 15.15
CA ASP A 241 3.28 1.09 14.44
C ASP A 241 2.66 2.25 15.25
N ARG A 242 2.62 3.43 14.63
CA ARG A 242 2.01 4.63 15.23
C ARG A 242 0.51 4.77 14.93
N TYR A 243 -0.13 3.75 14.36
CA TYR A 243 -1.52 3.79 13.88
C TYR A 243 -2.41 2.68 14.49
N PRO A 244 -2.37 2.45 15.82
CA PRO A 244 -3.06 1.31 16.44
C PRO A 244 -4.57 1.30 16.18
N SER A 245 -5.22 2.46 16.06
CA SER A 245 -6.66 2.53 15.73
C SER A 245 -6.99 2.06 14.31
N ARG A 246 -6.10 2.32 13.32
CA ARG A 246 -6.26 1.79 11.96
C ARG A 246 -6.03 0.29 11.95
N ARG A 247 -4.97 -0.17 12.61
CA ARG A 247 -4.66 -1.60 12.72
C ARG A 247 -5.78 -2.38 13.41
N GLY A 248 -6.39 -1.83 14.46
CA GLY A 248 -7.55 -2.43 15.14
C GLY A 248 -8.75 -2.62 14.21
N ARG A 249 -9.13 -1.60 13.44
CA ARG A 249 -10.22 -1.73 12.45
C ARG A 249 -9.92 -2.76 11.37
N GLU A 250 -8.67 -2.84 10.94
CA GLU A 250 -8.24 -3.87 9.98
C GLU A 250 -8.23 -5.27 10.60
N ALA A 251 -7.92 -5.42 11.89
CA ALA A 251 -8.04 -6.68 12.61
C ALA A 251 -9.51 -7.12 12.77
N ASP A 252 -10.41 -6.18 13.07
CA ASP A 252 -11.85 -6.43 13.15
C ASP A 252 -12.39 -6.93 11.80
N LEU A 253 -12.08 -6.20 10.71
CA LEU A 253 -12.47 -6.58 9.35
C LEU A 253 -11.87 -7.94 8.94
N LEU A 254 -10.60 -8.20 9.28
CA LEU A 254 -9.99 -9.51 9.02
C LEU A 254 -10.73 -10.63 9.77
N GLY A 255 -11.18 -10.36 11.00
CA GLY A 255 -12.00 -11.28 11.78
C GLY A 255 -13.33 -11.63 11.12
N GLU A 256 -14.00 -10.65 10.50
CA GLU A 256 -15.20 -10.89 9.68
C GLU A 256 -14.89 -11.82 8.50
N GLY A 257 -13.80 -11.55 7.77
CA GLY A 257 -13.33 -12.41 6.68
C GLY A 257 -13.05 -13.85 7.13
N ILE A 258 -12.36 -14.03 8.27
CA ILE A 258 -12.07 -15.37 8.83
C ILE A 258 -13.37 -16.13 9.12
N ALA A 259 -14.39 -15.47 9.65
CA ALA A 259 -15.68 -16.09 9.95
C ALA A 259 -16.41 -16.63 8.70
N THR A 260 -16.11 -16.10 7.50
CA THR A 260 -16.67 -16.58 6.23
C THR A 260 -15.98 -17.84 5.68
N LEU A 261 -14.80 -18.21 6.21
CA LEU A 261 -14.08 -19.43 5.82
C LEU A 261 -14.59 -20.70 6.52
N SER A 262 -15.42 -20.53 7.56
CA SER A 262 -15.95 -21.61 8.43
C SER A 262 -17.25 -22.20 7.92
#